data_AF-A0A161J898-F1
#
_entry.id   AF-A0A161J898-F1
#
_cell.length_a   1.000
_cell.length_b   1.000
_cell.length_c   1.000
_cell.angle_alpha   90.00
_cell.angle_beta   90.00
_cell.angle_gamma   90.00
#
_symmetry.space_group_name_H-M   'P 1'
#
loop_
_entity.id
_entity.type
_entity.pdbx_description
1 polymer ?
#
loop_
_entity_poly.entity_id
_entity_poly.type
_entity_poly.pdbx_seq_one_letter_code
_entity_poly.pdbx_strand_id
1 'polypeptide(L)'
;MIFPDPPTGRLADIIDTAWRLVETHGWANVSTRMLANELNIKAPSLYKHVKTREDIAAHIATKAFIQLGQGLHEHCDSVEDLLSKYRLMARENPNIYRLLTSSEFPRDRLPEGLETWAGTPFYLVTGEDPIKAQALWAFAHGMAILEIDARFAGANNGSPADGVWEVGAQAFSVGESGVQEVKKR
;
A
#
# COMPACT_ATOMS: atom_id res chain seq x y z
N MET A 1 -2.97 -19.48 1.26
CA MET A 1 -3.19 -18.57 2.40
C MET A 1 -4.60 -18.01 2.24
N ILE A 2 -5.48 -18.16 3.23
CA ILE A 2 -6.91 -17.81 3.10
C ILE A 2 -7.18 -16.62 4.00
N PHE A 3 -7.01 -15.41 3.47
CA PHE A 3 -7.62 -14.22 4.06
C PHE A 3 -9.13 -14.27 3.84
N PRO A 4 -9.93 -13.57 4.66
CA PRO A 4 -11.38 -13.59 4.49
C PRO A 4 -11.78 -13.21 3.07
N ASP A 5 -12.80 -13.89 2.55
CA ASP A 5 -13.40 -13.51 1.28
C ASP A 5 -13.84 -12.04 1.31
N PRO A 6 -13.80 -11.34 0.16
CA PRO A 6 -14.34 -10.00 0.07
C PRO A 6 -15.77 -9.93 0.63
N PRO A 7 -16.13 -8.86 1.33
CA PRO A 7 -17.49 -8.69 1.82
C PRO A 7 -18.48 -8.75 0.65
N THR A 8 -19.68 -9.26 0.91
CA THR A 8 -20.75 -9.39 -0.08
C THR A 8 -21.99 -8.59 0.33
N GLY A 9 -22.89 -8.36 -0.63
CA GLY A 9 -24.15 -7.66 -0.41
C GLY A 9 -23.97 -6.25 0.17
N ARG A 10 -24.79 -5.89 1.16
CA ARG A 10 -24.79 -4.52 1.70
C ARG A 10 -23.46 -4.09 2.30
N LEU A 11 -22.70 -5.02 2.89
CA LEU A 11 -21.37 -4.70 3.43
C LEU A 11 -20.37 -4.39 2.31
N ALA A 12 -20.50 -5.01 1.13
CA ALA A 12 -19.71 -4.61 -0.04
C ALA A 12 -20.02 -3.16 -0.46
N ASP A 13 -21.31 -2.82 -0.61
CA ASP A 13 -21.76 -1.49 -1.06
C ASP A 13 -21.25 -0.36 -0.14
N ILE A 14 -21.57 -0.47 1.15
CA ILE A 14 -20.58 -0.41 2.23
C ILE A 14 -19.20 0.20 1.95
N ILE A 15 -18.27 -0.74 1.89
CA ILE A 15 -16.84 -0.55 1.78
C ILE A 15 -16.45 0.07 0.44
N ASP A 16 -17.12 -0.26 -0.66
CA ASP A 16 -16.83 0.32 -1.97
C ASP A 16 -17.21 1.81 -2.02
N THR A 17 -18.32 2.19 -1.41
CA THR A 17 -18.69 3.60 -1.29
C THR A 17 -17.74 4.34 -0.36
N ALA A 18 -17.39 3.75 0.78
CA ALA A 18 -16.42 4.34 1.68
C ALA A 18 -15.05 4.50 1.02
N TRP A 19 -14.59 3.53 0.23
CA TRP A 19 -13.36 3.61 -0.56
C TRP A 19 -13.35 4.84 -1.47
N ARG A 20 -14.40 5.04 -2.28
CA ARG A 20 -14.52 6.21 -3.18
C ARG A 20 -14.49 7.53 -2.40
N LEU A 21 -15.21 7.60 -1.28
CA LEU A 21 -15.23 8.79 -0.43
C LEU A 21 -13.86 9.07 0.18
N VAL A 22 -13.12 8.04 0.60
CA VAL A 22 -11.75 8.18 1.13
C VAL A 22 -10.81 8.66 0.03
N GLU A 23 -10.89 8.09 -1.16
CA GLU A 23 -10.10 8.54 -2.31
C GLU A 23 -10.37 9.99 -2.68
N THR A 24 -11.60 10.46 -2.54
CA THR A 24 -11.99 11.83 -2.90
C THR A 24 -11.69 12.86 -1.80
N HIS A 25 -11.92 12.50 -0.54
CA HIS A 25 -11.93 13.47 0.57
C HIS A 25 -10.82 13.23 1.61
N GLY A 26 -10.12 12.09 1.55
CA GLY A 26 -9.21 11.65 2.59
C GLY A 26 -9.95 11.12 3.82
N TRP A 27 -9.38 10.11 4.49
CA TRP A 27 -10.03 9.40 5.60
C TRP A 27 -10.57 10.34 6.68
N ALA A 28 -9.77 11.32 7.13
CA ALA A 28 -10.13 12.28 8.17
C ALA A 28 -11.43 13.04 7.90
N ASN A 29 -11.80 13.24 6.63
CA ASN A 29 -13.00 13.99 6.23
C ASN A 29 -14.22 13.09 5.95
N VAL A 30 -14.06 11.76 5.99
CA VAL A 30 -15.15 10.81 5.77
C VAL A 30 -15.83 10.47 7.09
N SER A 31 -17.14 10.78 7.18
CA SER A 31 -18.00 10.44 8.32
C SER A 31 -19.02 9.37 7.97
N THR A 32 -19.53 8.64 8.97
CA THR A 32 -20.62 7.67 8.78
C THR A 32 -21.90 8.33 8.26
N ARG A 33 -22.14 9.60 8.59
CA ARG A 33 -23.26 10.37 8.05
C ARG A 33 -23.10 10.66 6.56
N MET A 34 -21.91 11.08 6.12
CA MET A 34 -21.60 11.28 4.70
C MET A 34 -21.80 9.97 3.91
N LEU A 35 -21.27 8.87 4.44
CA LEU A 35 -21.43 7.54 3.86
C LEU A 35 -22.90 7.11 3.76
N ALA A 36 -23.70 7.34 4.80
CA ALA A 36 -25.14 7.04 4.77
C ALA A 36 -25.89 7.83 3.71
N ASN A 37 -25.56 9.12 3.59
CA ASN A 37 -26.15 10.00 2.57
C ASN A 37 -25.80 9.54 1.16
N GLU A 38 -24.53 9.21 0.91
CA GLU A 38 -24.06 8.70 -0.39
C GLU A 38 -24.74 7.37 -0.77
N LEU A 39 -25.00 6.50 0.21
CA LEU A 39 -25.74 5.25 0.03
C LEU A 39 -27.27 5.42 -0.01
N ASN A 40 -27.78 6.65 0.12
CA ASN A 40 -29.20 6.97 0.21
C ASN A 40 -29.95 6.16 1.29
N ILE A 41 -29.34 6.03 2.47
CA ILE A 41 -29.92 5.35 3.64
C ILE A 41 -29.88 6.24 4.89
N LYS A 42 -30.68 5.91 5.89
CA LYS A 42 -30.59 6.55 7.21
C LYS A 42 -29.32 6.09 7.93
N ALA A 43 -28.59 7.00 8.59
CA ALA A 43 -27.37 6.66 9.33
C ALA A 43 -27.51 5.49 10.32
N PRO A 44 -28.61 5.33 11.08
CA PRO A 44 -28.82 4.15 11.92
C PRO A 44 -28.81 2.81 11.17
N SER A 45 -29.14 2.78 9.88
CA SER A 45 -29.12 1.57 9.06
C SER A 45 -27.71 1.08 8.74
N LEU A 46 -26.70 1.96 8.70
CA LEU A 46 -25.29 1.55 8.54
C LEU A 46 -24.84 0.63 9.68
N TYR A 47 -25.27 0.95 10.91
CA TYR A 47 -24.82 0.26 12.11
C TYR A 47 -25.31 -1.19 12.22
N LYS A 48 -26.20 -1.62 11.32
CA LYS A 48 -26.58 -3.03 11.15
C LYS A 48 -25.49 -3.87 10.47
N HIS A 49 -24.54 -3.22 9.79
CA HIS A 49 -23.50 -3.87 8.98
C HIS A 49 -22.09 -3.55 9.48
N VAL A 50 -21.86 -2.37 10.06
CA VAL A 50 -20.56 -1.93 10.59
C VAL A 50 -20.75 -1.34 11.99
N LYS A 51 -19.95 -1.72 12.99
CA LYS A 51 -20.21 -1.26 14.38
C LYS A 51 -19.65 0.14 14.62
N THR A 52 -18.51 0.44 14.00
CA THR A 52 -17.75 1.67 14.21
C THR A 52 -17.16 2.20 12.90
N ARG A 53 -16.70 3.45 12.91
CA ARG A 53 -15.97 4.03 11.77
C ARG A 53 -14.64 3.29 11.56
N GLU A 54 -14.02 2.85 12.64
CA GLU A 54 -12.78 2.07 12.65
C GLU A 54 -12.98 0.68 12.03
N ASP A 55 -14.18 0.08 12.13
CA ASP A 55 -14.48 -1.17 11.41
C ASP A 55 -14.52 -0.97 9.89
N ILE A 56 -15.04 0.18 9.44
CA ILE A 56 -15.01 0.54 8.01
C ILE A 56 -13.55 0.67 7.55
N ALA A 57 -12.70 1.35 8.32
CA ALA A 57 -11.27 1.45 8.02
C ALA A 57 -10.59 0.08 7.97
N ALA A 58 -10.86 -0.80 8.92
CA ALA A 58 -10.29 -2.14 8.96
C ALA A 58 -10.69 -2.98 7.72
N HIS A 59 -11.94 -2.90 7.27
CA HIS A 59 -12.38 -3.56 6.05
C HIS A 59 -11.75 -2.97 4.78
N ILE A 60 -11.67 -1.64 4.68
CA ILE A 60 -10.96 -0.95 3.57
C ILE A 60 -9.51 -1.42 3.52
N ALA A 61 -8.82 -1.38 4.66
CA ALA A 61 -7.42 -1.76 4.74
C ALA A 61 -7.20 -3.24 4.47
N THR A 62 -8.09 -4.12 4.94
CA THR A 62 -8.04 -5.55 4.61
C THR A 62 -8.11 -5.75 3.09
N LYS A 63 -9.07 -5.11 2.42
CA LYS A 63 -9.18 -5.13 0.96
C LYS A 63 -7.90 -4.61 0.30
N ALA A 64 -7.37 -3.48 0.78
CA ALA A 64 -6.21 -2.83 0.19
C ALA A 64 -4.91 -3.63 0.41
N PHE A 65 -4.70 -4.23 1.58
CA PHE A 65 -3.55 -5.12 1.83
C PHE A 65 -3.62 -6.42 1.02
N ILE A 66 -4.82 -6.99 0.82
CA ILE A 66 -4.99 -8.15 -0.07
C ILE A 66 -4.58 -7.78 -1.49
N GLN A 67 -5.09 -6.66 -2.02
CA GLN A 67 -4.75 -6.18 -3.36
C GLN A 67 -3.25 -5.88 -3.48
N LEU A 68 -2.67 -5.16 -2.51
CA LEU A 68 -1.25 -4.83 -2.48
C LEU A 68 -0.40 -6.09 -2.44
N GLY A 69 -0.67 -7.00 -1.51
CA GLY A 69 0.08 -8.25 -1.39
C GLY A 69 -0.01 -9.08 -2.68
N GLN A 70 -1.20 -9.29 -3.24
CA GLN A 70 -1.37 -10.00 -4.53
C GLN A 70 -0.53 -9.36 -5.63
N GLY A 71 -0.68 -8.04 -5.83
CA GLY A 71 0.04 -7.32 -6.87
C GLY A 71 1.56 -7.40 -6.69
N LEU A 72 2.07 -7.28 -5.46
CA LEU A 72 3.50 -7.35 -5.18
C LEU A 72 4.04 -8.78 -5.32
N HIS A 73 3.32 -9.82 -4.88
CA HIS A 73 3.72 -11.22 -5.07
C HIS A 73 3.77 -11.61 -6.55
N GLU A 74 2.93 -11.02 -7.40
CA GLU A 74 2.97 -11.22 -8.86
C GLU A 74 4.14 -10.50 -9.55
N HIS A 75 4.81 -9.55 -8.87
CA HIS A 75 5.85 -8.69 -9.44
C HIS A 75 7.11 -8.65 -8.57
N CYS A 76 7.45 -9.76 -7.90
CA CYS A 76 8.61 -9.85 -7.00
C CYS A 76 9.76 -10.69 -7.59
N ASP A 77 9.89 -10.74 -8.92
CA ASP A 77 11.01 -11.39 -9.59
C ASP A 77 12.30 -10.55 -9.49
N SER A 78 12.15 -9.23 -9.38
CA SER A 78 13.25 -8.28 -9.22
C SER A 78 12.87 -7.12 -8.30
N VAL A 79 13.86 -6.38 -7.80
CA VAL A 79 13.64 -5.14 -7.05
C VAL A 79 12.95 -4.09 -7.92
N GLU A 80 13.30 -4.01 -9.21
CA GLU A 80 12.74 -3.04 -10.15
C GLU A 80 11.25 -3.27 -10.39
N ASP A 81 10.85 -4.52 -10.65
CA ASP A 81 9.44 -4.88 -10.86
C ASP A 81 8.61 -4.60 -9.60
N LEU A 82 9.15 -4.97 -8.44
CA LEU A 82 8.48 -4.77 -7.15
C LEU A 82 8.24 -3.29 -6.87
N LEU A 83 9.27 -2.45 -7.04
CA LEU A 83 9.16 -1.01 -6.80
C LEU A 83 8.25 -0.34 -7.82
N SER A 84 8.31 -0.75 -9.08
CA SER A 84 7.41 -0.25 -10.13
C SER A 84 5.94 -0.55 -9.80
N LYS A 85 5.65 -1.78 -9.37
CA LYS A 85 4.30 -2.18 -8.95
C LYS A 85 3.85 -1.44 -7.70
N TYR A 86 4.72 -1.35 -6.68
CA TYR A 86 4.43 -0.62 -5.44
C TYR A 86 4.11 0.85 -5.72
N ARG A 87 4.92 1.52 -6.54
CA ARG A 87 4.74 2.91 -6.96
C ARG A 87 3.42 3.11 -7.69
N LEU A 88 3.08 2.23 -8.64
CA LEU A 88 1.81 2.28 -9.37
C LEU A 88 0.62 2.21 -8.40
N MET A 89 0.58 1.21 -7.52
CA MET A 89 -0.54 1.00 -6.60
C MET A 89 -0.69 2.16 -5.60
N ALA A 90 0.41 2.74 -5.12
CA ALA A 90 0.36 3.92 -4.26
C ALA A 90 -0.22 5.15 -4.98
N ARG A 91 0.06 5.31 -6.28
CA ARG A 91 -0.45 6.42 -7.10
C ARG A 91 -1.90 6.24 -7.57
N GLU A 92 -2.36 5.00 -7.75
CA GLU A 92 -3.73 4.71 -8.15
C GLU A 92 -4.74 5.03 -7.04
N ASN A 93 -4.37 4.83 -5.78
CA ASN A 93 -5.23 5.09 -4.62
C ASN A 93 -4.46 5.84 -3.50
N PRO A 94 -4.08 7.11 -3.72
CA PRO A 94 -3.19 7.85 -2.81
C PRO A 94 -3.75 8.03 -1.39
N ASN A 95 -5.06 8.22 -1.24
CA ASN A 95 -5.65 8.46 0.09
C ASN A 95 -5.88 7.16 0.87
N ILE A 96 -6.11 6.05 0.18
CA ILE A 96 -6.10 4.70 0.76
C ILE A 96 -4.68 4.31 1.16
N TYR A 97 -3.69 4.63 0.33
CA TYR A 97 -2.28 4.42 0.68
C TYR A 97 -1.89 5.19 1.96
N ARG A 98 -2.33 6.46 2.08
CA ARG A 98 -2.18 7.24 3.32
C ARG A 98 -2.88 6.62 4.51
N LEU A 99 -4.08 6.07 4.33
CA LEU A 99 -4.80 5.37 5.40
C LEU A 99 -4.01 4.15 5.89
N LEU A 100 -3.51 3.31 4.96
CA LEU A 100 -2.73 2.10 5.29
C LEU A 100 -1.43 2.38 6.04
N THR A 101 -0.81 3.53 5.76
CA THR A 101 0.50 3.91 6.30
C THR A 101 0.40 4.87 7.49
N SER A 102 -0.82 5.26 7.88
CA SER A 102 -1.07 6.13 9.03
C SER A 102 -0.75 5.43 10.36
N SER A 103 -0.29 6.21 11.33
CA SER A 103 -0.09 5.79 12.72
C SER A 103 -1.41 5.61 13.49
N GLU A 104 -2.48 6.27 13.06
CA GLU A 104 -3.81 6.19 13.69
C GLU A 104 -4.66 5.00 13.18
N PHE A 105 -4.12 4.21 12.26
CA PHE A 105 -4.83 3.09 11.65
C PHE A 105 -4.95 1.90 12.65
N PRO A 106 -6.16 1.33 12.86
CA PRO A 106 -6.39 0.23 13.83
C PRO A 106 -5.83 -1.11 13.32
N ARG A 107 -4.50 -1.27 13.34
CA ARG A 107 -3.78 -2.47 12.87
C ARG A 107 -4.20 -3.75 13.60
N ASP A 108 -4.59 -3.64 14.86
CA ASP A 108 -5.08 -4.74 15.70
C ASP A 108 -6.38 -5.38 15.18
N ARG A 109 -7.08 -4.72 14.25
CA ARG A 109 -8.31 -5.22 13.63
C ARG A 109 -8.08 -5.92 12.28
N LEU A 110 -6.85 -5.95 11.77
CA LEU A 110 -6.54 -6.68 10.55
C LEU A 110 -6.60 -8.20 10.78
N PRO A 111 -6.93 -8.99 9.76
CA PRO A 111 -6.70 -10.43 9.79
C PRO A 111 -5.24 -10.74 10.15
N GLU A 112 -5.05 -11.72 11.03
CA GLU A 112 -3.72 -12.12 11.50
C GLU A 112 -2.80 -12.47 10.32
N GLY A 113 -1.58 -11.93 10.35
CA GLY A 113 -0.56 -12.19 9.33
C GLY A 113 -0.75 -11.48 7.98
N LEU A 114 -1.88 -10.78 7.76
CA LEU A 114 -2.15 -10.12 6.47
C LEU A 114 -1.09 -9.09 6.09
N GLU A 115 -0.76 -8.18 7.01
CA GLU A 115 0.24 -7.15 6.76
C GLU A 115 1.63 -7.76 6.54
N THR A 116 2.02 -8.74 7.36
CA THR A 116 3.29 -9.47 7.21
C THR A 116 3.39 -10.15 5.85
N TRP A 117 2.33 -10.82 5.41
CA TRP A 117 2.28 -11.47 4.10
C TRP A 117 2.36 -10.44 2.96
N ALA A 118 1.65 -9.32 3.07
CA ALA A 118 1.67 -8.27 2.06
C ALA A 118 3.06 -7.63 1.93
N GLY A 119 3.84 -7.60 3.02
CA GLY A 119 5.24 -7.14 3.03
C GLY A 119 6.28 -8.19 2.60
N THR A 120 5.94 -9.48 2.57
CA THR A 120 6.86 -10.58 2.22
C THR A 120 7.61 -10.38 0.91
N PRO A 121 7.03 -9.82 -0.17
CA PRO A 121 7.75 -9.56 -1.41
C PRO A 121 9.03 -8.73 -1.23
N PHE A 122 9.06 -7.75 -0.31
CA PHE A 122 10.26 -6.98 -0.01
C PHE A 122 11.39 -7.84 0.60
N TYR A 123 11.04 -8.86 1.38
CA TYR A 123 11.98 -9.83 1.94
C TYR A 123 12.52 -10.76 0.86
N LEU A 124 11.66 -11.24 -0.05
CA LEU A 124 12.06 -12.14 -1.13
C LEU A 124 13.05 -11.48 -2.10
N VAL A 125 12.74 -10.28 -2.62
CA VAL A 125 13.61 -9.60 -3.62
C VAL A 125 14.96 -9.14 -3.05
N THR A 126 15.09 -9.07 -1.74
CA THR A 126 16.34 -8.67 -1.06
C THR A 126 17.19 -9.87 -0.64
N GLY A 127 16.86 -11.07 -1.11
CA GLY A 127 17.59 -12.29 -0.79
C GLY A 127 17.38 -12.72 0.66
N GLU A 128 16.16 -12.53 1.18
CA GLU A 128 15.76 -12.99 2.50
C GLU A 128 16.51 -12.29 3.67
N ASP A 129 16.96 -11.05 3.45
CA ASP A 129 17.61 -10.22 4.47
C ASP A 129 16.58 -9.24 5.08
N PRO A 130 16.20 -9.40 6.37
CA PRO A 130 15.17 -8.58 6.98
C PRO A 130 15.55 -7.09 7.10
N ILE A 131 16.84 -6.77 7.23
CA ILE A 131 17.31 -5.39 7.33
C ILE A 131 17.25 -4.72 5.95
N LYS A 132 17.68 -5.41 4.90
CA LYS A 132 17.56 -4.90 3.53
C LYS A 132 16.10 -4.76 3.10
N ALA A 133 15.25 -5.71 3.45
CA ALA A 133 13.81 -5.65 3.19
C ALA A 133 13.18 -4.39 3.81
N GLN A 134 13.50 -4.12 5.08
CA GLN A 134 13.02 -2.93 5.79
C GLN A 134 13.56 -1.64 5.18
N ALA A 135 14.83 -1.63 4.77
CA ALA A 135 15.45 -0.47 4.11
C ALA A 135 14.83 -0.19 2.72
N LEU A 136 14.57 -1.23 1.93
CA LEU A 136 13.92 -1.13 0.63
C LEU A 136 12.48 -0.61 0.77
N TRP A 137 11.72 -1.14 1.73
CA TRP A 137 10.37 -0.64 2.02
C TRP A 137 10.40 0.82 2.49
N ALA A 138 11.34 1.19 3.36
CA ALA A 138 11.46 2.58 3.82
C ALA A 138 11.75 3.55 2.66
N PHE A 139 12.63 3.15 1.74
CA PHE A 139 12.86 3.88 0.49
C PHE A 139 11.58 4.00 -0.34
N ALA A 140 10.92 2.89 -0.63
CA ALA A 140 9.71 2.85 -1.45
C ALA A 140 8.57 3.69 -0.84
N HIS A 141 8.38 3.59 0.47
CA HIS A 141 7.37 4.35 1.20
C HIS A 141 7.65 5.85 1.18
N GLY A 142 8.90 6.26 1.46
CA GLY A 142 9.30 7.66 1.38
C GLY A 142 9.09 8.24 -0.02
N MET A 143 9.50 7.52 -1.05
CA MET A 143 9.31 7.92 -2.45
C MET A 143 7.83 8.04 -2.82
N ALA A 144 7.00 7.07 -2.42
CA ALA A 144 5.56 7.10 -2.68
C ALA A 144 4.89 8.33 -2.05
N ILE A 145 5.16 8.62 -0.77
CA ILE A 145 4.61 9.80 -0.10
C ILE A 145 5.09 11.10 -0.75
N LEU A 146 6.39 11.20 -1.07
CA LEU A 146 6.94 12.38 -1.74
C LEU A 146 6.29 12.62 -3.13
N GLU A 147 6.01 11.57 -3.89
CA GLU A 147 5.29 11.68 -5.17
C GLU A 147 3.83 12.08 -4.99
N ILE A 148 3.11 11.44 -4.07
CA ILE A 148 1.71 11.77 -3.76
C ILE A 148 1.61 13.24 -3.33
N ASP A 149 2.61 13.77 -2.61
CA ASP A 149 2.69 15.17 -2.19
C ASP A 149 3.28 16.13 -3.25
N ALA A 150 3.49 15.66 -4.48
CA ALA A 150 4.07 16.39 -5.60
C ALA A 150 5.41 17.07 -5.26
N ARG A 151 6.23 16.46 -4.38
CA ARG A 151 7.48 17.06 -3.86
C ARG A 151 8.66 16.96 -4.81
N PHE A 152 8.51 16.26 -5.92
CA PHE A 152 9.50 16.19 -6.99
C PHE A 152 9.26 17.22 -8.11
N ALA A 153 8.10 17.87 -8.16
CA ALA A 153 7.81 18.86 -9.20
C ALA A 153 8.54 20.19 -8.91
N GLY A 154 9.65 20.42 -9.62
CA GLY A 154 10.28 21.73 -9.74
C GLY A 154 9.66 22.55 -10.89
N ALA A 155 9.78 23.88 -10.83
CA ALA A 155 9.09 24.78 -11.77
C ALA A 155 9.54 24.66 -13.25
N ASN A 156 10.66 24.01 -13.58
CA ASN A 156 11.27 24.09 -14.92
C ASN A 156 11.97 22.82 -15.43
N ASN A 157 11.66 21.65 -14.89
CA ASN A 157 12.26 20.38 -15.28
C ASN A 157 11.31 19.27 -14.83
N GLY A 158 10.97 18.37 -15.76
CA GLY A 158 10.12 17.23 -15.46
C GLY A 158 10.54 16.52 -14.17
N SER A 159 9.58 15.89 -13.49
CA SER A 159 9.80 15.26 -12.18
C SER A 159 11.03 14.32 -12.22
N PRO A 160 12.09 14.55 -11.43
CA PRO A 160 13.24 13.66 -11.36
C PRO A 160 12.90 12.30 -10.72
N ALA A 161 11.64 12.09 -10.34
CA ALA A 161 11.24 10.93 -9.57
C ALA A 161 11.56 9.61 -10.26
N ASP A 162 11.41 9.51 -11.60
CA ASP A 162 11.77 8.29 -12.34
C ASP A 162 13.23 7.91 -12.13
N GLY A 163 14.15 8.88 -12.27
CA GLY A 163 15.58 8.64 -12.03
C GLY A 163 15.90 8.31 -10.57
N VAL A 164 15.17 8.87 -9.60
CA VAL A 164 15.37 8.53 -8.17
C VAL A 164 14.89 7.10 -7.87
N TRP A 165 13.77 6.66 -8.46
CA TRP A 165 13.32 5.26 -8.37
C TRP A 165 14.31 4.31 -9.02
N GLU A 166 14.82 4.63 -10.22
CA GLU A 166 15.83 3.82 -10.90
C GLU A 166 17.11 3.66 -10.07
N VAL A 167 17.65 4.76 -9.53
CA VAL A 167 18.85 4.73 -8.67
C VAL A 167 18.60 3.90 -7.41
N GLY A 168 17.43 4.05 -6.79
CA GLY A 168 17.05 3.23 -5.64
C GLY A 168 16.96 1.75 -5.98
N ALA A 169 16.27 1.40 -7.07
CA ALA A 169 16.17 0.02 -7.53
C ALA A 169 17.55 -0.60 -7.75
N GLN A 170 18.45 0.10 -8.45
CA GLN A 170 19.83 -0.35 -8.69
C GLN A 170 20.63 -0.55 -7.40
N ALA A 171 20.46 0.33 -6.40
CA ALA A 171 21.18 0.25 -5.12
C ALA A 171 20.75 -0.97 -4.27
N PHE A 172 19.51 -1.41 -4.41
CA PHE A 172 18.95 -2.55 -3.68
C PHE A 172 18.98 -3.86 -4.46
N SER A 173 19.13 -3.80 -5.80
CA SER A 173 19.34 -4.98 -6.63
C SER A 173 20.51 -5.79 -6.09
N VAL A 174 20.30 -7.10 -5.94
CA VAL A 174 21.37 -8.01 -5.54
C VAL A 174 22.39 -8.03 -6.66
N GLY A 175 23.52 -7.33 -6.46
CA GLY A 175 24.66 -7.48 -7.35
C GLY A 175 25.12 -8.93 -7.28
N GLU A 176 25.31 -9.58 -8.44
CA GLU A 176 26.27 -10.68 -8.53
C GLU A 176 27.55 -10.17 -7.88
N SER A 177 27.82 -10.64 -6.67
CA SER A 177 29.04 -10.27 -5.96
C SER A 177 30.16 -10.76 -6.85
N GLY A 178 30.84 -9.83 -7.53
CA GLY A 178 31.90 -10.14 -8.46
C GLY A 178 32.92 -11.03 -7.77
N VAL A 179 32.95 -12.30 -8.18
CA VAL A 179 34.05 -13.20 -7.85
C VAL A 179 35.27 -12.63 -8.55
N GLN A 180 36.01 -11.75 -7.87
CA GLN A 180 37.38 -11.48 -8.26
C GLN A 180 38.17 -12.76 -7.97
N GLU A 181 38.33 -13.59 -8.99
CA GLU A 181 39.38 -14.61 -9.00
C GLU A 181 40.71 -13.91 -8.74
N VAL A 182 41.25 -14.13 -7.54
CA VAL A 182 42.63 -13.82 -7.21
C VAL A 182 43.50 -14.68 -8.12
N LYS A 183 43.98 -14.10 -9.22
CA LYS A 183 45.08 -14.70 -10.00
C LYS A 183 46.29 -14.80 -9.08
N LYS A 184 46.55 -16.02 -8.57
CA LYS A 184 47.83 -16.38 -7.95
C LYS A 184 48.94 -16.09 -8.95
N ARG A 185 49.86 -15.21 -8.57
CA ARG A 185 51.18 -15.10 -9.18
C ARG A 185 52.09 -16.19 -8.63
#